data_AF-A0A1D7QL29-F1
#
_entry.id   AF-A0A1D7QL29-F1
#
_cell.length_a   1.000
_cell.length_b   1.000
_cell.length_c   1.000
_cell.angle_alpha   90.00
_cell.angle_beta   90.00
_cell.angle_gamma   90.00
#
_symmetry.space_group_name_H-M   'P 1'
#
loop_
_entity.id
_entity.type
_entity.pdbx_description
1 polymer ?
#
loop_
_entity_poly.entity_id
_entity_poly.type
_entity_poly.pdbx_seq_one_letter_code
_entity_poly.pdbx_strand_id
1 'polypeptide(L)'
;MNTYRFRFNNGKKTSTILFWFFTTLLTITLTTTGLMENSHPLFPPWLLLIFLPLTLVAIYQLFKVASERKSTEIISVSKEGFTSLYFGSVLFSEIHSIRVPIWQMALFGGLQQDYYKKTDVDTPYLEFSITTRDGKTLNWVLNEWGGLYNSEEEFSIFFTFLTVLTDQLYQLYYINEPYNSYLKILDEKGSWEKQ
;
A
#
# COMPACT_ATOMS: atom_id res chain seq x y z
N MET A 1 -25.07 0.23 -3.03
CA MET A 1 -23.85 0.71 -2.36
C MET A 1 -22.81 -0.37 -2.54
N ASN A 2 -21.76 -0.10 -3.30
CA ASN A 2 -20.73 -1.10 -3.57
C ASN A 2 -19.63 -0.96 -2.52
N THR A 3 -19.13 -2.07 -2.00
CA THR A 3 -18.08 -2.07 -0.98
C THR A 3 -16.86 -2.78 -1.53
N TYR A 4 -15.71 -2.11 -1.42
CA TYR A 4 -14.41 -2.58 -1.89
C TYR A 4 -13.51 -2.77 -0.68
N ARG A 5 -12.92 -3.95 -0.56
CA ARG A 5 -12.04 -4.30 0.55
C ARG A 5 -10.70 -4.73 -0.02
N PHE A 6 -9.65 -4.00 0.34
CA PHE A 6 -8.30 -4.30 -0.11
C PHE A 6 -7.27 -4.01 0.98
N ARG A 7 -6.13 -4.70 0.94
CA ARG A 7 -5.05 -4.46 1.89
C ARG A 7 -4.06 -3.46 1.31
N PHE A 8 -3.64 -2.52 2.13
CA PHE A 8 -2.64 -1.54 1.75
C PHE A 8 -1.59 -1.41 2.85
N ASN A 9 -0.45 -0.85 2.47
CA ASN A 9 0.62 -0.59 3.41
C ASN A 9 0.36 0.73 4.13
N ASN A 10 0.28 0.69 5.46
CA ASN A 10 0.29 1.91 6.24
C ASN A 10 1.72 2.16 6.70
N GLY A 11 2.42 3.07 6.01
CA GLY A 11 3.83 3.39 6.23
C GLY A 11 4.19 3.84 7.67
N LYS A 12 3.20 4.04 8.53
CA LYS A 12 3.35 4.35 9.97
C LYS A 12 4.26 3.38 10.74
N LYS A 13 4.45 2.13 10.28
CA LYS A 13 5.25 1.12 10.99
C LYS A 13 6.67 0.92 10.45
N THR A 14 7.09 1.63 9.39
CA THR A 14 8.39 1.42 8.73
C THR A 14 9.57 1.61 9.70
N SER A 15 9.55 2.65 10.53
CA SER A 15 10.61 2.90 11.53
C SER A 15 10.69 1.78 12.57
N THR A 16 9.54 1.30 13.07
CA THR A 16 9.46 0.19 14.03
C THR A 16 10.00 -1.11 13.43
N ILE A 17 9.71 -1.39 12.15
CA ILE A 17 10.25 -2.55 11.44
C ILE A 17 11.77 -2.45 11.33
N LEU A 18 12.29 -1.29 10.94
CA LEU A 18 13.72 -1.04 10.79
C LEU A 18 14.45 -1.24 12.13
N PHE A 19 13.87 -0.72 13.23
CA PHE A 19 14.38 -0.93 14.58
C PHE A 19 14.46 -2.43 14.94
N TRP A 20 13.39 -3.19 14.73
CA TRP A 20 13.38 -4.63 15.02
C TRP A 20 14.30 -5.42 14.08
N PHE A 21 14.48 -4.97 12.83
CA PHE A 21 15.41 -5.58 11.89
C PHE A 21 16.85 -5.48 12.38
N PHE A 22 17.31 -4.27 12.73
CA PHE A 22 18.65 -4.08 13.27
C PHE A 22 18.85 -4.74 14.64
N THR A 23 17.82 -4.74 15.48
CA THR A 23 17.84 -5.48 16.77
C THR A 23 17.98 -6.98 16.54
N THR A 24 17.27 -7.53 15.55
CA THR A 24 17.37 -8.94 15.17
C THR A 24 18.75 -9.26 14.64
N LEU A 25 19.30 -8.42 13.75
CA LEU A 25 20.65 -8.61 13.21
C LEU A 25 21.70 -8.64 14.33
N LEU A 26 21.65 -7.65 15.23
CA LEU A 26 22.57 -7.55 16.37
C LEU A 26 22.48 -8.77 17.30
N THR A 27 21.26 -9.17 17.66
CA THR A 27 21.05 -10.30 18.58
C THR A 27 21.44 -11.64 17.94
N ILE A 28 21.23 -11.83 16.63
CA ILE A 28 21.73 -13.02 15.92
C ILE A 28 23.26 -13.05 15.95
N THR A 29 23.93 -11.94 15.61
CA THR A 29 25.40 -11.88 15.61
C THR A 29 25.97 -12.17 17.00
N LEU A 30 25.41 -11.58 18.06
CA LEU A 30 25.86 -11.84 19.44
C LEU A 30 25.67 -13.30 19.85
N THR A 31 24.53 -13.90 19.48
CA THR A 31 24.24 -15.30 19.79
C THR A 31 25.13 -16.27 18.99
N THR A 32 25.41 -16.00 17.72
CA THR A 32 26.28 -16.85 16.90
C THR A 32 27.75 -16.76 17.31
N THR A 33 28.25 -15.56 17.64
CA THR A 33 29.62 -15.39 18.16
C THR A 33 29.80 -16.16 19.47
N GLY A 34 28.83 -16.12 20.39
CA GLY A 34 28.88 -16.89 21.63
C GLY A 34 28.79 -18.41 21.45
N LEU A 35 28.24 -18.90 20.33
CA LEU A 35 28.13 -20.32 20.00
C LEU A 35 29.34 -20.89 19.24
N MET A 36 30.12 -20.05 18.53
CA MET A 36 31.21 -20.49 17.65
C MET A 36 32.60 -20.50 18.30
N GLU A 37 32.82 -19.80 19.42
CA GLU A 37 34.13 -19.76 20.09
C GLU A 37 34.32 -20.91 21.09
N ASN A 38 34.86 -22.03 20.60
CA ASN A 38 35.13 -23.22 21.41
C ASN A 38 36.47 -23.22 22.16
N SER A 39 37.38 -22.27 21.90
CA SER A 39 38.74 -22.28 22.47
C SER A 39 39.03 -21.14 23.45
N HIS A 40 38.54 -19.92 23.18
CA HIS A 40 38.62 -18.77 24.08
C HIS A 40 37.36 -17.92 23.93
N PRO A 41 36.29 -18.19 24.69
CA PRO A 41 35.06 -17.45 24.54
C PRO A 41 35.26 -15.99 24.95
N LEU A 42 35.03 -15.04 24.03
CA LEU A 42 34.96 -13.61 24.30
C LEU A 42 33.86 -13.28 25.32
N PHE A 43 32.85 -14.14 25.40
CA PHE A 43 31.67 -13.96 26.24
C PHE A 43 31.40 -15.20 27.11
N PRO A 44 31.12 -15.02 28.41
CA PRO A 44 30.74 -16.14 29.27
C PRO A 44 29.53 -16.95 28.74
N PRO A 45 29.56 -18.29 28.79
CA PRO A 45 28.48 -19.14 28.24
C PRO A 45 27.08 -18.88 28.83
N TRP A 46 27.01 -18.38 30.07
CA TRP A 46 25.73 -18.04 30.70
C TRP A 46 25.01 -16.87 29.99
N LEU A 47 25.72 -16.03 29.23
CA LEU A 47 25.10 -14.98 28.43
C LEU A 47 24.23 -15.53 27.30
N LEU A 48 24.49 -16.75 26.81
CA LEU A 48 23.63 -17.39 25.81
C LEU A 48 22.23 -17.66 26.35
N LEU A 49 22.08 -17.88 27.66
CA LEU A 49 20.77 -18.01 28.31
C LEU A 49 19.94 -16.72 28.23
N ILE A 50 20.60 -15.58 28.01
CA ILE A 50 19.98 -14.26 27.89
C ILE A 50 19.82 -13.90 26.41
N PHE A 51 20.84 -14.09 25.59
CA PHE A 51 20.81 -13.69 24.18
C PHE A 51 19.85 -14.54 23.33
N LEU A 52 19.78 -15.85 23.56
CA LEU A 52 18.90 -16.73 22.80
C LEU A 52 17.40 -16.35 22.92
N PRO A 53 16.81 -16.14 24.11
CA PRO A 53 15.43 -15.67 24.21
C PRO A 53 15.25 -14.24 23.66
N LEU A 54 16.25 -13.36 23.81
CA LEU A 54 16.22 -12.02 23.21
C LEU A 54 16.17 -12.08 21.67
N THR A 55 16.96 -12.95 21.05
CA THR A 55 16.93 -13.18 19.59
C THR A 55 15.56 -13.67 19.14
N LEU A 56 14.97 -14.65 19.85
CA LEU A 56 13.64 -15.15 19.54
C LEU A 56 12.56 -14.06 19.66
N VAL A 57 12.62 -13.22 20.69
CA VAL A 57 11.71 -12.08 20.86
C VAL A 57 11.91 -11.05 19.75
N ALA A 58 13.14 -10.71 19.39
CA ALA A 58 13.42 -9.75 18.32
C ALA A 58 12.88 -10.24 16.97
N ILE A 59 13.12 -11.51 16.62
CA ILE A 59 12.58 -12.15 15.41
C ILE A 59 11.06 -12.12 15.44
N TYR A 60 10.43 -12.53 16.55
CA TYR A 60 8.98 -12.52 16.69
C TYR A 60 8.39 -11.12 16.50
N GLN A 61 8.98 -10.11 17.13
CA GLN A 61 8.53 -8.72 17.01
C GLN A 61 8.72 -8.19 15.58
N LEU A 62 9.84 -8.53 14.92
CA LEU A 62 10.07 -8.18 13.53
C LEU A 62 8.96 -8.73 12.63
N PHE A 63 8.65 -10.02 12.74
CA PHE A 63 7.58 -10.65 11.95
C PHE A 63 6.20 -10.10 12.30
N LYS A 64 5.92 -9.90 13.60
CA LYS A 64 4.65 -9.34 14.07
C LYS A 64 4.42 -7.95 13.49
N VAL A 65 5.38 -7.04 13.67
CA VAL A 65 5.25 -5.66 13.18
C VAL A 65 5.22 -5.61 11.66
N ALA A 66 6.00 -6.45 10.98
CA ALA A 66 5.95 -6.56 9.51
C ALA A 66 4.60 -7.09 9.00
N SER A 67 3.97 -8.03 9.71
CA SER A 67 2.64 -8.55 9.36
C SER A 67 1.54 -7.50 9.60
N GLU A 68 1.59 -6.82 10.74
CA GLU A 68 0.66 -5.74 11.09
C GLU A 68 0.89 -4.45 10.28
N ARG A 69 1.90 -4.40 9.43
CA ARG A 69 2.11 -3.32 8.45
C ARG A 69 0.96 -3.24 7.44
N LYS A 70 0.37 -4.40 7.12
CA LYS A 70 -0.76 -4.51 6.19
C LYS A 70 -2.06 -4.04 6.89
N SER A 71 -2.51 -2.84 6.55
CA SER A 71 -3.81 -2.32 6.94
C SER A 71 -4.89 -2.78 5.94
N THR A 72 -6.13 -2.96 6.38
CA THR A 72 -7.25 -3.31 5.49
C THR A 72 -8.12 -2.09 5.30
N GLU A 73 -8.15 -1.53 4.09
CA GLU A 73 -9.07 -0.47 3.72
C GLU A 73 -10.43 -1.07 3.38
N ILE A 74 -11.49 -0.37 3.78
CA ILE A 74 -12.85 -0.67 3.35
C ILE A 74 -13.43 0.62 2.79
N ILE A 75 -13.71 0.63 1.50
CA ILE A 75 -14.34 1.77 0.81
C ILE A 75 -15.76 1.39 0.43
N SER A 76 -16.73 2.13 0.95
CA SER A 76 -18.12 2.04 0.54
C SER A 76 -18.49 3.21 -0.36
N VAL A 77 -18.89 2.91 -1.60
CA VAL A 77 -19.22 3.91 -2.61
C VAL A 77 -20.74 4.09 -2.70
N SER A 78 -21.16 5.35 -2.60
CA SER A 78 -22.53 5.85 -2.77
C SER A 78 -22.64 6.72 -4.03
N LYS A 79 -23.82 7.28 -4.30
CA LYS A 79 -24.02 8.20 -5.44
C LYS A 79 -23.36 9.57 -5.23
N GLU A 80 -23.18 9.98 -3.98
CA GLU A 80 -22.74 11.32 -3.61
C GLU A 80 -21.24 11.37 -3.29
N GLY A 81 -20.64 10.23 -2.98
CA GLY A 81 -19.27 10.10 -2.53
C GLY A 81 -18.92 8.70 -2.06
N PHE A 82 -17.82 8.57 -1.34
CA PHE A 82 -17.39 7.33 -0.72
C PHE A 82 -17.05 7.51 0.76
N THR A 83 -17.10 6.41 1.51
CA THR A 83 -16.64 6.37 2.90
C THR A 83 -15.49 5.38 3.02
N SER A 84 -14.36 5.84 3.54
CA SER A 84 -13.18 5.07 3.84
C SER A 84 -13.06 4.85 5.35
N LEU A 85 -12.53 3.69 5.75
CA LEU A 85 -12.27 3.37 7.15
C LEU A 85 -11.20 4.28 7.75
N TYR A 86 -10.17 4.66 6.98
CA TYR A 86 -9.04 5.45 7.47
C TYR A 86 -9.17 6.95 7.20
N PHE A 87 -9.90 7.33 6.15
CA PHE A 87 -10.00 8.71 5.69
C PHE A 87 -11.38 9.35 5.91
N GLY A 88 -12.37 8.56 6.35
CA GLY A 88 -13.73 9.05 6.61
C GLY A 88 -14.54 9.21 5.34
N SER A 89 -15.59 10.03 5.42
CA SER A 89 -16.49 10.29 4.29
C SER A 89 -15.92 11.40 3.39
N VAL A 90 -15.96 11.18 2.08
CA VAL A 90 -15.51 12.12 1.05
C VAL A 90 -16.59 12.23 -0.02
N LEU A 91 -17.10 13.44 -0.24
CA LEU A 91 -18.06 13.71 -1.31
C LEU A 91 -17.34 13.86 -2.66
N PHE A 92 -17.94 13.39 -3.74
CA PHE A 92 -17.37 13.55 -5.09
C PHE A 92 -17.24 15.03 -5.47
N SER A 93 -18.14 15.88 -4.98
CA SER A 93 -18.09 17.33 -5.19
C SER A 93 -16.90 18.02 -4.50
N GLU A 94 -16.37 17.40 -3.43
CA GLU A 94 -15.23 17.89 -2.65
C GLU A 94 -13.89 17.43 -3.23
N ILE A 95 -13.88 16.44 -4.12
CA ILE A 95 -12.65 16.00 -4.77
C ILE A 95 -12.16 17.11 -5.70
N HIS A 96 -10.93 17.55 -5.47
CA HIS A 96 -10.26 18.60 -6.23
C HIS A 96 -9.25 18.02 -7.22
N SER A 97 -8.51 16.97 -6.84
CA SER A 97 -7.60 16.31 -7.76
C SER A 97 -7.46 14.82 -7.49
N ILE A 98 -7.12 14.08 -8.54
CA ILE A 98 -6.77 12.67 -8.50
C ILE A 98 -5.45 12.52 -9.26
N ARG A 99 -4.53 11.73 -8.69
CA ARG A 99 -3.30 11.33 -9.39
C ARG A 99 -3.16 9.82 -9.33
N VAL A 100 -3.02 9.23 -10.49
CA VAL A 100 -2.88 7.80 -10.71
C VAL A 100 -1.63 7.56 -11.56
N PRO A 101 -0.78 6.61 -11.20
CA PRO A 101 0.41 6.27 -11.98
C PRO A 101 0.06 5.45 -13.25
N ILE A 102 -0.75 5.99 -14.16
CA ILE A 102 -1.34 5.23 -15.29
C ILE A 102 -0.32 4.57 -16.22
N TRP A 103 0.82 5.21 -16.49
CA TRP A 103 1.86 4.64 -17.34
C TRP A 103 2.56 3.45 -16.69
N GLN A 104 2.76 3.57 -15.38
CA GLN A 104 3.45 2.56 -14.58
C GLN A 104 2.49 1.39 -14.26
N MET A 105 1.18 1.66 -14.26
CA MET A 105 0.11 0.67 -14.20
C MET A 105 -0.34 0.19 -15.61
N ALA A 106 0.25 0.72 -16.69
CA ALA A 106 -0.11 0.49 -18.10
C ALA A 106 -1.62 0.66 -18.43
N LEU A 107 -2.32 1.53 -17.70
CA LEU A 107 -3.78 1.75 -17.72
C LEU A 107 -4.35 2.30 -19.06
N PHE A 108 -3.52 2.52 -20.07
CA PHE A 108 -3.95 2.85 -21.43
C PHE A 108 -3.96 1.60 -22.32
N GLY A 109 -5.13 0.98 -22.48
CA GLY A 109 -5.43 0.07 -23.60
C GLY A 109 -4.88 -1.36 -23.52
N GLY A 110 -4.52 -1.88 -22.34
CA GLY A 110 -4.06 -3.26 -22.13
C GLY A 110 -5.06 -4.11 -21.33
N LEU A 111 -4.81 -5.43 -21.27
CA LEU A 111 -5.59 -6.35 -20.44
C LEU A 111 -5.10 -6.33 -18.98
N GLN A 112 -6.03 -6.47 -18.03
CA GLN A 112 -5.77 -6.48 -16.59
C GLN A 112 -4.61 -7.41 -16.16
N GLN A 113 -4.42 -8.53 -16.87
CA GLN A 113 -3.38 -9.52 -16.62
C GLN A 113 -1.99 -9.14 -17.15
N ASP A 114 -1.91 -8.35 -18.23
CA ASP A 114 -0.63 -7.86 -18.77
C ASP A 114 0.00 -6.83 -17.81
N TYR A 115 -0.82 -6.20 -16.98
CA TYR A 115 -0.42 -5.20 -15.98
C TYR A 115 0.28 -5.80 -14.76
N TYR A 116 -0.14 -6.98 -14.33
CA TYR A 116 0.49 -7.70 -13.21
C TYR A 116 1.89 -8.23 -13.58
N LYS A 117 2.09 -8.70 -14.81
CA LYS A 117 3.36 -9.35 -15.22
C LYS A 117 4.53 -8.39 -15.49
N LYS A 118 4.27 -7.11 -15.74
CA LYS A 118 5.31 -6.14 -16.12
C LYS A 118 6.08 -5.55 -14.93
N THR A 119 5.56 -5.72 -13.70
CA THR A 119 6.09 -5.12 -12.47
C THR A 119 6.99 -6.05 -11.65
N ASP A 120 7.21 -7.29 -12.08
CA ASP A 120 8.10 -8.26 -11.41
C ASP A 120 9.60 -7.96 -11.62
N VAL A 121 9.96 -7.18 -12.65
CA VAL A 121 11.36 -6.92 -13.04
C VAL A 121 11.85 -5.55 -12.57
N ASP A 122 10.99 -4.54 -12.60
CA ASP A 122 11.23 -3.19 -12.05
C ASP A 122 10.00 -2.83 -11.21
N THR A 123 10.17 -2.52 -9.93
CA THR A 123 9.07 -2.15 -9.02
C THR A 123 8.94 -0.62 -8.94
N PRO A 124 8.19 0.04 -9.86
CA PRO A 124 8.01 1.48 -9.80
C PRO A 124 7.29 1.87 -8.50
N TYR A 125 7.65 3.02 -7.93
CA TYR A 125 6.89 3.62 -6.83
C TYR A 125 5.53 4.07 -7.35
N LEU A 126 4.49 3.35 -6.95
CA LEU A 126 3.11 3.53 -7.41
C LEU A 126 2.31 4.18 -6.29
N GLU A 127 2.14 5.50 -6.37
CA GLU A 127 1.33 6.26 -5.43
C GLU A 127 0.06 6.74 -6.11
N PHE A 128 -1.07 6.30 -5.59
CA PHE A 128 -2.37 6.86 -5.91
C PHE A 128 -2.72 7.92 -4.88
N SER A 129 -3.21 9.08 -5.32
CA SER A 129 -3.65 10.14 -4.41
C SER A 129 -4.96 10.79 -4.84
N ILE A 130 -5.79 11.15 -3.85
CA ILE A 130 -6.98 11.98 -4.01
C ILE A 130 -6.83 13.18 -3.08
N THR A 131 -6.92 14.40 -3.62
CA THR A 131 -6.94 15.62 -2.81
C THR A 131 -8.33 16.21 -2.80
N THR A 132 -8.84 16.52 -1.62
CA THR A 132 -10.09 17.25 -1.43
C THR A 132 -9.86 18.76 -1.34
N ARG A 133 -10.91 19.55 -1.55
CA ARG A 133 -10.87 21.02 -1.52
C ARG A 133 -10.36 21.61 -0.21
N ASP A 134 -10.56 20.91 0.91
CA ASP A 134 -10.05 21.31 2.23
C ASP A 134 -8.56 20.99 2.43
N GLY A 135 -7.88 20.50 1.38
CA GLY A 135 -6.45 20.19 1.39
C GLY A 135 -6.10 18.84 1.99
N LYS A 136 -7.09 18.01 2.38
CA LYS A 136 -6.80 16.64 2.80
C LYS A 136 -6.42 15.79 1.58
N THR A 137 -5.36 15.02 1.72
CA THR A 137 -4.90 14.09 0.69
C THR A 137 -4.98 12.66 1.19
N LEU A 138 -5.71 11.82 0.46
CA LEU A 138 -5.75 10.38 0.65
C LEU A 138 -4.68 9.75 -0.24
N ASN A 139 -3.70 9.08 0.34
CA ASN A 139 -2.62 8.43 -0.40
C ASN A 139 -2.64 6.92 -0.17
N TRP A 140 -2.63 6.17 -1.27
CA TRP A 140 -2.43 4.71 -1.28
C TRP A 140 -1.15 4.39 -2.04
N VAL A 141 -0.15 3.85 -1.32
CA VAL A 141 1.11 3.37 -1.91
C VAL A 141 0.96 1.89 -2.23
N LEU A 142 1.05 1.57 -3.51
CA LEU A 142 0.65 0.27 -4.01
C LEU A 142 1.81 -0.75 -3.99
N ASN A 143 3.07 -0.32 -4.12
CA ASN A 143 4.23 -1.19 -4.37
C ASN A 143 5.15 -1.47 -3.16
N GLU A 144 4.89 -0.89 -1.98
CA GLU A 144 5.71 -1.21 -0.81
C GLU A 144 5.58 -2.69 -0.44
N TRP A 145 6.61 -3.31 0.16
CA TRP A 145 6.52 -4.64 0.77
C TRP A 145 5.28 -4.74 1.67
N GLY A 146 4.18 -5.35 1.20
CA GLY A 146 2.89 -5.28 1.91
C GLY A 146 1.79 -4.37 1.31
N GLY A 147 2.01 -3.75 0.15
CA GLY A 147 1.08 -2.86 -0.56
C GLY A 147 -0.05 -3.58 -1.33
N LEU A 148 -0.84 -2.79 -2.07
CA LEU A 148 -2.01 -3.25 -2.83
C LEU A 148 -1.69 -4.29 -3.91
N TYR A 149 -0.43 -4.41 -4.32
CA TYR A 149 0.06 -5.34 -5.35
C TYR A 149 0.50 -6.72 -4.85
N ASN A 150 0.26 -7.10 -3.59
CA ASN A 150 0.71 -8.43 -3.14
C ASN A 150 -0.14 -9.60 -3.65
N SER A 151 -1.31 -9.34 -4.23
CA SER A 151 -2.09 -10.34 -4.95
C SER A 151 -2.83 -9.73 -6.14
N GLU A 152 -2.97 -10.51 -7.21
CA GLU A 152 -3.77 -10.16 -8.39
C GLU A 152 -5.21 -9.79 -8.00
N GLU A 153 -5.75 -10.46 -6.97
CA GLU A 153 -7.10 -10.21 -6.43
C GLU A 153 -7.23 -8.82 -5.79
N GLU A 154 -6.28 -8.42 -4.93
CA GLU A 154 -6.31 -7.11 -4.26
C GLU A 154 -6.15 -5.98 -5.28
N PHE A 155 -5.28 -6.17 -6.27
CA PHE A 155 -5.13 -5.24 -7.38
C PHE A 155 -6.43 -5.11 -8.19
N SER A 156 -7.09 -6.22 -8.50
CA SER A 156 -8.34 -6.25 -9.24
C SER A 156 -9.47 -5.51 -8.52
N ILE A 157 -9.56 -5.66 -7.20
CA ILE A 157 -10.55 -4.96 -6.37
C ILE A 157 -10.28 -3.46 -6.37
N PHE A 158 -9.02 -3.04 -6.17
CA PHE A 158 -8.63 -1.63 -6.21
C PHE A 158 -8.89 -0.99 -7.57
N PHE A 159 -8.52 -1.69 -8.65
CA PHE A 159 -8.77 -1.26 -10.01
C PHE A 159 -10.27 -1.07 -10.27
N THR A 160 -11.10 -2.01 -9.82
CA THR A 160 -12.57 -1.90 -9.95
C THR A 160 -13.11 -0.69 -9.19
N PHE A 161 -12.60 -0.43 -7.98
CA PHE A 161 -12.94 0.78 -7.23
C PHE A 161 -12.55 2.04 -8.00
N LEU A 162 -11.34 2.09 -8.55
CA LEU A 162 -10.83 3.21 -9.31
C LEU A 162 -11.73 3.53 -10.52
N THR A 163 -12.14 2.51 -11.27
CA THR A 163 -13.09 2.66 -12.39
C THR A 163 -14.36 3.33 -11.92
N VAL A 164 -14.99 2.81 -10.87
CA VAL A 164 -16.24 3.34 -10.35
C VAL A 164 -16.08 4.77 -9.84
N LEU A 165 -14.95 5.09 -9.19
CA LEU A 165 -14.64 6.45 -8.77
C LEU A 165 -14.58 7.41 -9.97
N THR A 166 -13.80 7.06 -11.00
CA THR A 166 -13.66 7.92 -12.18
C THR A 166 -14.96 8.03 -12.97
N ASP A 167 -15.77 6.98 -13.01
CA ASP A 167 -17.06 6.98 -13.70
C ASP A 167 -18.05 7.91 -13.01
N GLN A 168 -18.16 7.82 -11.68
CA GLN A 168 -19.05 8.70 -10.91
C GLN A 168 -18.63 10.17 -11.03
N LEU A 169 -17.32 10.45 -10.98
CA LEU A 169 -16.81 11.80 -11.18
C LEU A 169 -17.07 12.30 -12.60
N TYR A 170 -16.86 11.47 -13.61
CA TYR A 170 -17.10 11.86 -15.00
C TYR A 170 -18.58 12.18 -15.22
N GLN A 171 -19.50 11.35 -14.72
CA GLN A 171 -20.94 11.61 -14.80
C GLN A 171 -21.36 12.90 -14.08
N LEU A 172 -20.66 13.29 -13.01
CA LEU A 172 -20.94 14.52 -12.28
C LEU A 172 -20.60 15.78 -13.10
N TYR A 173 -19.58 15.74 -13.96
CA TYR A 173 -19.15 16.88 -14.78
C TYR A 173 -19.64 16.83 -16.24
N TYR A 174 -19.95 15.65 -16.77
CA TYR A 174 -20.30 15.41 -18.18
C TYR A 174 -21.65 14.70 -18.33
N ILE A 175 -22.72 15.34 -17.82
CA ILE A 175 -24.08 14.79 -17.72
C ILE A 175 -24.68 14.31 -19.05
N ASN A 176 -24.20 14.84 -20.19
CA ASN A 176 -24.79 14.61 -21.52
C ASN A 176 -23.90 13.83 -22.50
N GLU A 177 -22.72 13.35 -22.09
CA GLU A 177 -21.84 12.59 -22.98
C GLU A 177 -22.12 11.08 -22.90
N PRO A 178 -22.26 10.38 -24.05
CA PRO A 178 -22.41 8.93 -24.05
C PRO A 178 -21.15 8.27 -23.48
N TYR A 179 -21.38 7.43 -22.47
CA TYR A 179 -20.37 6.68 -21.75
C TYR A 179 -19.69 5.66 -22.68
N ASN A 180 -18.36 5.76 -22.85
CA ASN A 180 -17.66 4.81 -23.73
C ASN A 180 -16.20 4.49 -23.38
N SER A 181 -15.65 4.88 -22.23
CA SER A 181 -14.29 4.45 -21.90
C SER A 181 -13.90 4.48 -20.42
N TYR A 182 -13.05 3.53 -20.09
CA TYR A 182 -12.29 3.37 -18.86
C TYR A 182 -11.46 4.63 -18.53
N LEU A 183 -11.48 5.09 -17.27
CA LEU A 183 -10.66 6.20 -16.73
C LEU A 183 -10.71 7.52 -17.54
N LYS A 184 -11.77 7.77 -18.30
CA LYS A 184 -11.85 8.89 -19.27
C LYS A 184 -11.59 10.27 -18.66
N ILE A 185 -11.80 10.42 -17.36
CA ILE A 185 -11.59 11.67 -16.65
C ILE A 185 -10.10 12.00 -16.41
N LEU A 186 -9.23 10.99 -16.44
CA LEU A 186 -7.79 11.16 -16.24
C LEU A 186 -7.13 11.59 -17.55
N ASP A 187 -6.15 12.49 -17.45
CA ASP A 187 -5.31 12.89 -18.58
C ASP A 187 -4.32 11.78 -18.97
N GLU A 188 -3.55 12.03 -20.04
CA GLU A 188 -2.49 11.13 -20.49
C GLU A 188 -1.39 10.91 -19.43
N LYS A 189 -1.33 11.67 -18.34
CA LYS A 189 -0.39 11.46 -17.23
C LYS A 189 -1.05 10.79 -16.02
N GLY A 190 -2.34 10.50 -16.08
CA GLY A 190 -3.12 9.88 -15.01
C GLY A 190 -3.56 10.86 -13.94
N SER A 191 -3.54 12.15 -14.28
CA SER A 191 -3.95 13.23 -13.41
C SER A 191 -5.32 13.75 -13.83
N TRP A 192 -6.13 14.07 -12.85
CA TRP A 192 -7.35 14.86 -13.03
C TRP A 192 -7.35 15.98 -12.00
N GLU A 193 -7.74 17.17 -12.43
CA GLU A 193 -7.88 18.33 -11.56
C GLU A 193 -9.18 19.05 -11.92
N LYS A 194 -9.92 19.41 -10.88
CA LYS A 194 -11.17 20.15 -11.00
C LYS A 194 -10.86 21.59 -11.37
N GLN A 195 -11.22 21.96 -12.60
CA GLN A 195 -11.18 23.35 -13.10
C GLN A 195 -12.23 24.24 -12.42
#